data_AF-A0A2U1Y1F8-F1
#
_entry.id   AF-A0A2U1Y1F8-F1
#
_cell.length_a   1.000
_cell.length_b   1.000
_cell.length_c   1.000
_cell.angle_alpha   90.00
_cell.angle_beta   90.00
_cell.angle_gamma   90.00
#
_symmetry.space_group_name_H-M   'P 1'
#
loop_
_entity.id
_entity.type
_entity.pdbx_description
1 polymer ?
#
loop_
_entity_poly.entity_id
_entity_poly.type
_entity_poly.pdbx_seq_one_letter_code
_entity_poly.pdbx_strand_id
1 'polypeptide(L)' 'MDYFLQQLINGLSLGAIYGLIAIGYTMVYGIIGMINFAHGEIYMIGAFVALITFLAIGALGVTWVPLALLIML' A
#
# COMPACT_ATOMS: atom_id res chain seq x y z
N MET A 1 -29.00 -1.51 7.62
CA MET A 1 -28.91 -1.82 6.17
C MET A 1 -27.87 -0.92 5.49
N ASP A 2 -27.77 0.34 5.91
CA ASP A 2 -26.86 1.34 5.32
C ASP A 2 -25.38 0.95 5.41
N TYR A 3 -24.94 0.37 6.53
CA TYR A 3 -23.54 -0.10 6.67
C TYR A 3 -23.16 -1.17 5.65
N PHE A 4 -24.07 -2.10 5.36
CA PHE A 4 -23.84 -3.13 4.34
C PHE A 4 -23.76 -2.53 2.94
N LEU A 5 -24.67 -1.61 2.60
CA LEU A 5 -24.63 -0.88 1.33
C LEU A 5 -23.33 -0.06 1.19
N GLN A 6 -22.91 0.62 2.25
CA GLN A 6 -21.68 1.40 2.26
C GLN A 6 -20.46 0.51 2.03
N GLN A 7 -20.38 -0.63 2.71
CA GLN A 7 -19.25 -1.54 2.53
C GLN A 7 -19.24 -2.21 1.16
N LEU A 8 -20.41 -2.47 0.57
CA LEU A 8 -20.54 -2.93 -0.80
C LEU A 8 -19.99 -1.90 -1.79
N ILE A 9 -20.34 -0.62 -1.62
CA ILE A 9 -19.84 0.47 -2.45
C ILE A 9 -18.33 0.65 -2.27
N ASN A 10 -17.82 0.63 -1.03
CA ASN A 10 -16.39 0.70 -0.75
C ASN A 10 -15.62 -0.46 -1.40
N GLY A 11 -16.15 -1.68 -1.29
CA GLY A 11 -15.56 -2.88 -1.88
C GLY A 11 -15.52 -2.82 -3.41
N LEU A 12 -16.62 -2.37 -4.05
CA LEU A 12 -16.66 -2.15 -5.49
C LEU A 12 -15.68 -1.07 -5.95
N SER A 13 -15.59 0.04 -5.21
CA SER A 13 -14.69 1.14 -5.56
C SER A 13 -13.22 0.72 -5.46
N LEU A 14 -12.82 0.08 -4.34
CA LEU A 14 -11.47 -0.47 -4.18
C LEU A 14 -11.17 -1.57 -5.22
N GLY A 15 -12.14 -2.46 -5.47
CA GLY A 15 -12.01 -3.50 -6.48
C GLY A 15 -11.82 -2.95 -7.89
N ALA A 16 -12.54 -1.88 -8.25
CA ALA A 16 -12.38 -1.21 -9.53
C ALA A 16 -10.99 -0.56 -9.68
N ILE A 17 -10.48 0.07 -8.62
CA ILE A 17 -9.13 0.64 -8.60
C ILE A 17 -8.08 -0.46 -8.80
N TYR A 18 -8.16 -1.56 -8.04
CA TYR A 18 -7.23 -2.68 -8.19
C TYR A 18 -7.35 -3.37 -9.56
N GLY A 19 -8.56 -3.47 -10.12
CA GLY A 19 -8.79 -3.97 -11.47
C GLY A 19 -8.13 -3.10 -12.55
N LEU A 20 -8.26 -1.77 -12.44
CA LEU A 20 -7.59 -0.82 -13.34
C LEU A 20 -6.06 -0.93 -13.26
N ILE A 21 -5.51 -1.06 -12.05
CA ILE A 21 -4.06 -1.25 -11.85
C ILE A 21 -3.60 -2.55 -12.54
N ALA A 22 -4.33 -3.65 -12.36
CA ALA A 22 -4.01 -4.93 -12.99
C ALA A 22 -4.06 -4.85 -14.52
N ILE A 23 -5.07 -4.19 -15.10
CA ILE A 23 -5.18 -3.97 -16.55
C ILE A 23 -4.00 -3.12 -17.05
N GLY A 24 -3.63 -2.05 -16.34
CA GLY A 24 -2.45 -1.25 -16.69
C GLY A 24 -1.18 -2.08 -16.72
N TYR A 25 -1.00 -2.97 -15.73
CA TYR A 25 0.19 -3.84 -15.65
C TYR A 25 0.25 -4.87 -16.78
N THR A 26 -0.88 -5.51 -17.09
CA THR A 26 -0.94 -6.49 -18.19
C THR A 26 -0.78 -5.85 -19.55
N MET A 27 -1.27 -4.62 -19.76
CA MET A 27 -1.06 -3.89 -21.01
C MET A 27 0.41 -3.52 -21.21
N VAL A 28 1.09 -3.00 -20.17
CA VAL A 28 2.51 -2.64 -20.25
C VAL A 28 3.37 -3.89 -20.49
N TYR A 29 3.10 -4.98 -19.76
CA TYR A 29 3.79 -6.26 -19.97
C TYR A 29 3.53 -6.84 -21.37
N GLY A 30 2.29 -6.75 -21.86
CA GLY A 30 1.91 -7.26 -23.17
C GLY A 30 2.60 -6.56 -24.34
N ILE A 31 3.02 -5.30 -24.18
CA ILE A 31 3.75 -4.54 -25.20
C ILE A 31 5.27 -4.74 -25.08
N ILE A 32 5.82 -4.74 -23.86
CA ILE A 32 7.27 -4.76 -23.63
C ILE A 32 7.83 -6.19 -23.62
N GLY A 33 7.02 -7.20 -23.30
CA GLY A 33 7.42 -8.61 -23.27
C GLY A 33 8.41 -8.97 -22.15
N MET A 34 8.68 -8.05 -21.22
CA MET A 34 9.58 -8.25 -20.07
C MET A 34 8.84 -7.99 -18.76
N ILE A 35 9.03 -8.90 -17.79
CA ILE A 35 8.41 -8.79 -16.47
C ILE A 35 9.11 -7.67 -15.72
N ASN A 36 8.42 -6.56 -15.49
CA ASN A 36 8.90 -5.48 -14.65
C ASN A 36 8.42 -5.75 -13.20
N PHE A 37 9.31 -5.66 -12.21
CA PHE A 37 8.97 -5.76 -10.78
C PHE A 37 8.96 -4.41 -10.05
N ALA A 38 9.07 -3.30 -10.77
CA ALA A 38 9.12 -1.95 -10.21
C ALA A 38 7.96 -1.65 -9.25
N HIS A 39 6.76 -2.20 -9.50
CA HIS A 39 5.64 -2.01 -8.58
C HIS A 39 5.91 -2.65 -7.21
N GLY A 40 6.48 -3.86 -7.19
CA GLY A 40 6.88 -4.54 -5.96
C GLY A 40 8.06 -3.87 -5.27
N GLU A 41 9.02 -3.33 -6.04
CA GLU A 41 10.17 -2.61 -5.50
C GLU A 41 9.76 -1.30 -4.80
N ILE A 42 8.84 -0.53 -5.38
CA ILE A 42 8.32 0.71 -4.78
C ILE A 42 7.58 0.40 -3.47
N TYR A 43 6.77 -0.67 -3.45
CA TYR A 43 6.10 -1.15 -2.23
C TYR A 43 7.10 -1.57 -1.15
N MET A 44 8.16 -2.29 -1.54
CA MET A 44 9.24 -2.68 -0.64
C MET A 44 9.95 -1.47 -0.04
N ILE A 45 10.30 -0.46 -0.84
CA ILE A 45 10.95 0.76 -0.33
C ILE A 45 10.05 1.45 0.71
N GLY A 46 8.75 1.61 0.43
CA GLY A 46 7.82 2.19 1.40
C GLY A 46 7.75 1.40 2.72
N ALA A 47 7.67 0.07 2.64
CA ALA A 47 7.64 -0.81 3.82
C ALA A 47 8.94 -0.72 4.64
N PHE A 48 10.11 -0.71 3.96
CA PHE A 48 11.39 -0.54 4.64
C PHE A 48 11.55 0.84 5.26
N VAL A 49 11.10 1.90 4.59
CA VAL A 49 11.12 3.25 5.15
C VAL A 49 10.28 3.30 6.43
N ALA A 50 9.05 2.78 6.40
CA ALA A 50 8.16 2.71 7.58
C ALA A 50 8.77 1.89 8.74
N LEU A 51 9.41 0.76 8.43
CA LEU A 51 10.11 -0.05 9.43
C LEU A 51 11.31 0.68 10.04
N ILE A 52 12.11 1.36 9.22
CA ILE A 52 13.28 2.12 9.68
C ILE A 52 12.83 3.29 10.56
N THR A 53 11.79 4.04 10.17
CA THR A 53 11.25 5.12 11.02
C THR A 53 10.70 4.57 12.32
N PHE A 54 9.96 3.45 12.30
CA PHE A 54 9.46 2.81 13.52
C PHE A 54 10.60 2.44 14.49
N LEU A 55 11.65 1.81 13.99
CA LEU A 55 12.82 1.43 14.78
C LEU A 55 13.59 2.65 15.30
N ALA A 56 13.74 3.70 14.48
CA ALA A 56 14.42 4.94 14.87
C ALA A 56 13.65 5.68 15.98
N ILE A 57 12.33 5.77 15.87
CA ILE A 57 11.46 6.39 16.87
C ILE A 57 11.51 5.62 18.20
N GLY A 58 11.52 4.28 18.14
CA GLY A 58 11.73 3.43 19.32
C GLY A 58 13.10 3.65 19.97
N ALA A 59 14.16 3.79 19.17
CA ALA A 59 15.51 4.10 19.65
C ALA A 59 15.60 5.50 20.29
N LEU A 60 14.79 6.47 19.84
CA LEU A 60 14.66 7.81 20.43
C LEU A 60 13.85 7.84 21.74
N GLY A 61 13.36 6.69 22.21
CA GLY A 61 12.65 6.55 23.49
C GLY A 61 11.15 6.79 23.43
N VAL A 62 10.56 6.91 22.23
CA VAL A 62 9.11 6.99 22.08
C VAL A 62 8.51 5.59 22.21
N THR A 63 8.05 5.27 23.42
CA THR A 63 7.42 3.97 23.76
C THR A 63 5.91 3.97 23.56
N TRP A 64 5.30 5.12 23.31
CA TRP A 64 3.88 5.25 23.02
C TRP A 64 3.57 4.74 21.61
N VAL A 65 3.09 3.49 21.54
CA VAL A 65 2.78 2.78 20.28
C VAL A 65 1.86 3.58 19.35
N PRO A 66 0.76 4.22 19.81
CA PRO A 66 -0.10 4.99 18.90
C PRO A 66 0.60 6.19 18.26
N LEU A 67 1.48 6.86 19.00
CA LEU A 67 2.24 8.01 18.51
C LEU A 67 3.30 7.57 17.49
N ALA A 68 3.98 6.44 17.75
CA ALA A 68 4.95 5.87 16.82
C ALA A 68 4.29 5.44 15.50
N LEU A 69 3.09 4.85 15.56
CA LEU A 69 2.31 4.47 14.37
C LEU A 69 1.86 5.68 13.55
N LEU A 70 1.51 6.80 14.20
CA LEU A 70 1.10 8.03 13.53
C LEU A 70 2.28 8.69 12.81
N ILE A 71 3.47 8.66 13.40
CA ILE A 71 4.67 9.28 12.81
C ILE A 71 5.23 8.48 11.62
N MET A 72 5.03 7.15 11.59
CA MET A 72 5.52 6.31 10.50
C MET A 72 4.57 6.18 9.29
N LEU A 73 3.27 6.44 9.49
CA LEU A 73 2.20 6.40 8.48
C LEU A 73 2.20 7.67 7.61
#